data_AF-A0A3B6KE09-F1
#
_entry.id   AF-A0A3B6KE09-F1
#
_cell.length_a   1.000
_cell.length_b   1.000
_cell.length_c   1.000
_cell.angle_alpha   90.00
_cell.angle_beta   90.00
_cell.angle_gamma   90.00
#
_symmetry.space_group_name_H-M   'P 1'
#
loop_
_entity.id
_entity.type
_entity.pdbx_description
1 polymer ?
#
loop_
_entity_poly.entity_id
_entity_poly.type
_entity_poly.pdbx_seq_one_letter_code
_entity_poly.pdbx_strand_id
1 'polypeptide(L)'
;MVVTSIGGTMIFLVMLLFGGFIIPRPLLPNWLKWGFWLSPLSYGEIGLTGNEFLAPRWLKITLSGVTLGRRILMDQGLDFSSYFYWISVGALIGFTLLFNVGFAIGLTIKNIPGSSRAIISRNNLATFSGRNQDKDPENGMPNLQAETALTPNRTRRMVLPFTPLTISFQDVNYYVDTPAEMREHGYMKRKLQLLHNITGAFQPRILSALMGVTGAGKTTLLDVLAGRKTGGVIEGDIRIGGYPKIQQTFARISGYCEQTDVHSPQITVGESVAYSAWLRLPPEIDSKARNEFVNEVLETIELDEIRDSLVGISGVNGLSTEQRKRLTIAVELVSNPSIIFMDEPTSGLDARATAIVMRAVKNVADTGRTVVCTIHQPSIDIFEAFDELMLMKRGGELIYAGPVGHHSCEVIKYFQAIPGVPRIKEKYNPSTWMLEVTSTSMEVQLGADFAQMYRESSMWKDKDMVVKRLSTPVPGTTDLHFATQFPQKFREQFKACLWKQCLSYWRTPSYNLVRFVFITFSCFFFGALFWQQGNINHMYVNHLLIMYLNSCIYGGSV
;
A
#
# COMPACT_ATOMS: atom_id res chain seq x y z
N MET A 1 -10.53 -15.81 -11.23
CA MET A 1 -9.86 -16.25 -9.98
C MET A 1 -10.90 -16.58 -8.92
N VAL A 2 -11.79 -15.64 -8.58
CA VAL A 2 -12.85 -15.83 -7.58
C VAL A 2 -13.79 -17.02 -7.90
N VAL A 3 -14.29 -17.13 -9.14
CA VAL A 3 -15.16 -18.25 -9.57
C VAL A 3 -14.50 -19.62 -9.36
N THR A 4 -13.20 -19.73 -9.67
CA THR A 4 -12.42 -20.97 -9.53
C THR A 4 -12.22 -21.35 -8.06
N SER A 5 -11.98 -20.36 -7.18
CA SER A 5 -11.83 -20.58 -5.74
C SER A 5 -13.12 -21.14 -5.11
N ILE A 6 -14.28 -20.65 -5.53
CA ILE A 6 -15.58 -21.11 -5.02
C ILE A 6 -15.92 -22.49 -5.56
N GLY A 7 -15.71 -22.72 -6.85
CA GLY A 7 -15.93 -24.04 -7.44
C GLY A 7 -15.10 -25.10 -6.70
N GLY A 8 -13.83 -24.78 -6.41
CA GLY A 8 -12.95 -25.63 -5.61
C GLY A 8 -13.48 -25.88 -4.19
N THR A 9 -13.84 -24.83 -3.46
CA THR A 9 -14.36 -24.96 -2.08
C THR A 9 -15.71 -25.66 -2.01
N MET A 10 -16.62 -25.43 -2.98
CA MET A 10 -17.88 -26.16 -3.11
C MET A 10 -17.66 -27.65 -3.38
N ILE A 11 -16.82 -27.97 -4.37
CA ILE A 11 -16.51 -29.37 -4.72
C ILE A 11 -15.86 -30.07 -3.53
N PHE A 12 -14.94 -29.40 -2.83
CA PHE A 12 -14.30 -29.92 -1.62
C PHE A 12 -15.31 -30.21 -0.50
N LEU A 13 -16.25 -29.28 -0.24
CA LEU A 13 -17.32 -29.48 0.74
C LEU A 13 -18.22 -30.66 0.38
N VAL A 14 -18.58 -30.81 -0.90
CA VAL A 14 -19.36 -31.96 -1.39
C VAL A 14 -18.58 -33.28 -1.23
N MET A 15 -17.28 -33.29 -1.55
CA MET A 15 -16.43 -34.47 -1.38
C MET A 15 -16.28 -34.89 0.08
N LEU A 16 -16.12 -33.93 1.01
CA LEU A 16 -16.05 -34.20 2.44
C LEU A 16 -17.36 -34.79 3.00
N LEU A 17 -18.51 -34.23 2.60
CA LEU A 17 -19.81 -34.67 3.09
C LEU A 17 -20.17 -36.08 2.61
N PHE A 18 -19.85 -36.40 1.36
CA PHE A 18 -20.06 -37.74 0.81
C PHE A 18 -18.95 -38.74 1.16
N GLY A 19 -17.89 -38.32 1.86
CA GLY A 19 -16.74 -39.15 2.19
C GLY A 19 -17.01 -40.29 3.18
N GLY A 20 -18.23 -40.41 3.72
CA GLY A 20 -18.65 -41.46 4.66
C GLY A 20 -18.33 -41.18 6.13
N PHE A 21 -17.23 -40.45 6.39
CA PHE A 21 -16.77 -40.12 7.75
C PHE A 21 -17.68 -39.15 8.51
N ILE A 22 -18.24 -38.15 7.82
CA ILE A 22 -19.09 -37.12 8.46
C ILE A 22 -20.54 -37.59 8.55
N ILE A 23 -21.05 -38.18 7.46
CA ILE A 23 -22.39 -38.75 7.39
C ILE A 23 -22.26 -40.19 6.89
N PRO A 24 -22.54 -41.19 7.73
CA PRO A 24 -22.61 -42.58 7.33
C PRO A 24 -23.53 -42.78 6.12
N ARG A 25 -23.09 -43.58 5.14
CA ARG A 25 -23.88 -43.96 3.97
C ARG A 25 -25.34 -44.38 4.26
N PRO A 26 -25.66 -45.16 5.31
CA PRO A 26 -27.04 -45.56 5.58
C PRO A 26 -27.96 -44.39 5.98
N LEU A 27 -27.39 -43.32 6.53
CA LEU A 27 -28.12 -42.11 6.93
C LEU A 27 -28.36 -41.14 5.76
N LEU A 28 -27.74 -41.37 4.59
CA LEU A 28 -28.00 -40.55 3.41
C LEU A 28 -29.38 -40.86 2.80
N PRO A 29 -30.12 -39.84 2.31
CA PRO A 29 -31.35 -40.06 1.55
C PRO A 29 -31.13 -41.00 0.36
N ASN A 30 -32.09 -41.88 0.06
CA ASN A 30 -31.94 -42.93 -0.97
C ASN A 30 -31.49 -42.38 -2.34
N TRP A 31 -31.94 -41.19 -2.69
CA TRP A 31 -31.61 -40.51 -3.95
C TRP A 31 -30.23 -39.82 -3.95
N LEU A 32 -29.57 -39.67 -2.79
CA LEU A 32 -28.21 -39.14 -2.63
C LEU A 32 -27.15 -40.22 -2.34
N LYS A 33 -27.56 -41.48 -2.09
CA LYS A 33 -26.64 -42.59 -1.76
C LYS A 33 -25.57 -42.87 -2.82
N TRP A 34 -25.80 -42.49 -4.07
CA TRP A 34 -24.81 -42.65 -5.15
C TRP A 34 -23.63 -41.68 -5.01
N GLY A 35 -23.86 -40.50 -4.40
CA GLY A 35 -22.82 -39.47 -4.21
C GLY A 35 -21.65 -39.96 -3.34
N PHE A 36 -21.90 -40.94 -2.47
CA PHE A 36 -20.86 -41.66 -1.72
C PHE A 36 -19.77 -42.24 -2.63
N TRP A 37 -20.12 -42.74 -3.81
CA TRP A 37 -19.14 -43.33 -4.75
C TRP A 37 -18.42 -42.29 -5.63
N LEU A 38 -18.86 -41.04 -5.61
CA LEU A 38 -18.22 -39.95 -6.34
C LEU A 38 -17.02 -39.37 -5.56
N SER A 39 -17.02 -39.52 -4.23
CA SER A 39 -15.96 -38.98 -3.38
C SER A 39 -14.76 -39.94 -3.31
N PRO A 40 -13.52 -39.49 -3.62
CA PRO A 40 -12.33 -40.30 -3.42
C PRO A 40 -12.10 -40.63 -1.93
N LEU A 41 -12.59 -39.78 -1.02
CA LEU A 41 -12.46 -39.99 0.42
C LEU A 41 -13.19 -41.24 0.90
N SER A 42 -14.32 -41.60 0.29
CA SER A 42 -15.08 -42.81 0.64
C SER A 42 -14.28 -44.08 0.42
N TYR A 43 -13.51 -44.14 -0.69
CA TYR A 43 -12.63 -45.28 -0.97
C TYR A 43 -11.45 -45.32 -0.01
N GLY A 44 -10.90 -44.15 0.36
CA GLY A 44 -9.91 -44.03 1.43
C GLY A 44 -10.44 -44.56 2.77
N GLU A 45 -11.66 -44.19 3.15
CA GLU A 45 -12.29 -44.64 4.38
C GLU A 45 -12.57 -46.15 4.37
N ILE A 46 -13.12 -46.70 3.29
CA ILE A 46 -13.36 -48.15 3.14
C ILE A 46 -12.04 -48.93 3.25
N GLY A 47 -10.98 -48.46 2.58
CA GLY A 47 -9.66 -49.09 2.62
C GLY A 47 -9.03 -49.07 4.02
N LEU A 48 -9.09 -47.92 4.71
CA LEU A 48 -8.52 -47.74 6.04
C LEU A 48 -9.30 -48.51 7.11
N THR A 49 -10.63 -48.36 7.14
CA THR A 49 -11.49 -49.00 8.15
C THR A 49 -11.55 -50.51 7.93
N GLY A 50 -11.61 -50.97 6.68
CA GLY A 50 -11.52 -52.39 6.34
C GLY A 50 -10.19 -53.03 6.79
N ASN A 51 -9.06 -52.35 6.59
CA ASN A 51 -7.76 -52.86 7.01
C ASN A 51 -7.59 -52.89 8.54
N GLU A 52 -8.03 -51.83 9.24
CA GLU A 52 -7.87 -51.72 10.69
C GLU A 52 -8.85 -52.62 11.46
N PHE A 53 -10.15 -52.59 11.14
CA PHE A 53 -11.18 -53.30 11.92
C PHE A 53 -11.31 -54.79 11.58
N LEU A 54 -10.70 -55.26 10.50
CA LEU A 54 -10.56 -56.70 10.21
C LEU A 54 -9.24 -57.28 10.75
N ALA A 55 -8.37 -56.47 11.35
CA ALA A 55 -7.13 -56.94 11.94
C ALA A 55 -7.37 -57.87 13.15
N PRO A 56 -6.44 -58.79 13.48
CA PRO A 56 -6.60 -59.77 14.56
C PRO A 56 -6.97 -59.18 15.93
N ARG A 57 -6.59 -57.92 16.18
CA ARG A 57 -6.85 -57.17 17.42
C ARG A 57 -8.35 -56.92 17.67
N TRP A 58 -9.15 -56.83 16.62
CA TRP A 58 -10.57 -56.48 16.66
C TRP A 58 -11.51 -57.70 16.54
N LEU A 59 -10.95 -58.92 16.49
CA LEU A 59 -11.67 -60.19 16.32
C LEU A 59 -12.31 -60.75 17.62
N LYS A 60 -12.40 -59.94 18.69
CA LYS A 60 -13.11 -60.36 19.92
C LYS A 60 -14.60 -60.60 19.60
N ILE A 61 -15.06 -61.83 19.81
CA ILE A 61 -16.43 -62.23 19.54
C ILE A 61 -17.34 -61.59 20.58
N THR A 62 -18.36 -60.85 20.13
CA THR A 62 -19.41 -60.28 21.00
C THR A 62 -20.57 -61.27 21.15
N LEU A 63 -21.42 -61.08 22.16
CA LEU A 63 -22.58 -61.92 22.50
C LEU A 63 -23.57 -62.19 21.34
N SER A 64 -23.49 -61.46 20.22
CA SER A 64 -24.32 -61.68 19.02
C SER A 64 -23.67 -62.55 17.94
N GLY A 65 -22.54 -63.20 18.21
CA GLY A 65 -21.85 -64.04 17.22
C GLY A 65 -21.10 -63.27 16.12
N VAL A 66 -20.92 -61.96 16.25
CA VAL A 66 -20.17 -61.10 15.31
C VAL A 66 -18.92 -60.54 16.00
N THR A 67 -17.82 -60.39 15.26
CA THR A 67 -16.60 -59.76 15.77
C THR A 67 -16.84 -58.29 16.07
N LEU A 68 -16.20 -57.75 17.12
CA LEU A 68 -16.34 -56.35 17.51
C LEU A 68 -16.04 -55.39 16.35
N GLY A 69 -14.97 -55.64 15.59
CA GLY A 69 -14.62 -54.84 14.42
C GLY A 69 -15.68 -54.84 13.33
N ARG A 70 -16.29 -56.00 13.04
CA ARG A 70 -17.36 -56.10 12.03
C ARG A 70 -18.65 -55.43 12.47
N ARG A 71 -18.94 -55.43 13.78
CA ARG A 71 -20.08 -54.66 14.33
C ARG A 71 -19.90 -53.15 14.14
N ILE A 72 -18.69 -52.63 14.34
CA ILE A 72 -18.38 -51.20 14.12
C ILE A 72 -18.52 -50.85 12.64
N LEU A 73 -18.05 -51.71 11.74
CA LEU A 73 -18.24 -51.53 10.29
C LEU A 73 -19.71 -51.56 9.87
N MET A 74 -20.53 -52.44 10.46
CA MET A 74 -21.97 -52.49 10.21
C MET A 74 -22.70 -51.23 10.69
N ASP A 75 -22.35 -50.72 11.87
CA ASP A 75 -22.95 -49.51 12.47
C ASP A 75 -22.64 -48.24 11.64
N GLN A 76 -21.43 -48.16 11.09
CA GLN A 76 -21.04 -47.08 10.16
C GLN A 76 -21.51 -47.33 8.70
N GLY A 77 -22.08 -48.50 8.40
CA GLY A 77 -22.53 -48.88 7.06
C GLY A 77 -21.42 -49.12 6.03
N LEU A 78 -20.24 -49.55 6.51
CA LEU A 78 -19.01 -49.80 5.77
C LEU A 78 -18.63 -51.30 5.71
N ASP A 79 -19.55 -52.23 6.03
CA ASP A 79 -19.33 -53.69 5.91
C ASP A 79 -19.32 -54.13 4.44
N PHE A 80 -18.16 -53.97 3.79
CA PHE A 80 -17.91 -54.43 2.41
C PHE A 80 -17.03 -55.68 2.40
N SER A 81 -17.07 -56.46 1.31
CA SER A 81 -16.23 -57.67 1.19
C SER A 81 -14.74 -57.33 1.15
N SER A 82 -13.88 -58.27 1.54
CA SER A 82 -12.41 -58.10 1.54
C SER A 82 -11.84 -57.68 0.17
N TYR A 83 -12.56 -57.97 -0.92
CA TYR A 83 -12.20 -57.56 -2.28
C TYR A 83 -12.30 -56.03 -2.49
N PHE A 84 -13.14 -55.32 -1.74
CA PHE A 84 -13.29 -53.86 -1.86
C PHE A 84 -12.03 -53.07 -1.44
N TYR A 85 -11.09 -53.69 -0.73
CA TYR A 85 -9.79 -53.10 -0.45
C TYR A 85 -9.01 -52.79 -1.75
N TRP A 86 -8.91 -53.77 -2.65
CA TRP A 86 -8.21 -53.60 -3.93
C TRP A 86 -8.96 -52.67 -4.88
N ILE A 87 -10.29 -52.69 -4.85
CA ILE A 87 -11.13 -51.72 -5.58
C ILE A 87 -10.83 -50.29 -5.10
N SER A 88 -10.66 -50.09 -3.79
CA SER A 88 -10.38 -48.78 -3.22
C SER A 88 -9.00 -48.25 -3.64
N VAL A 89 -7.97 -49.11 -3.63
CA VAL A 89 -6.64 -48.76 -4.13
C VAL A 89 -6.68 -48.37 -5.61
N GLY A 90 -7.35 -49.17 -6.44
CA GLY A 90 -7.50 -48.89 -7.86
C GLY A 90 -8.28 -47.60 -8.13
N ALA A 91 -9.36 -47.36 -7.39
CA ALA A 91 -10.16 -46.13 -7.49
C ALA A 91 -9.37 -44.88 -7.12
N LEU A 92 -8.58 -44.91 -6.03
CA LEU A 92 -7.73 -43.80 -5.62
C LEU A 92 -6.66 -43.45 -6.66
N ILE A 93 -6.03 -44.46 -7.27
CA ILE A 93 -5.08 -44.25 -8.37
C ILE A 93 -5.80 -43.65 -9.59
N GLY A 94 -6.98 -44.17 -9.93
CA GLY A 94 -7.81 -43.65 -11.02
C GLY A 94 -8.19 -42.18 -10.84
N PHE A 95 -8.67 -41.80 -9.66
CA PHE A 95 -8.97 -40.40 -9.32
C PHE A 95 -7.72 -39.52 -9.37
N THR A 96 -6.58 -40.01 -8.89
CA THR A 96 -5.30 -39.27 -8.94
C THR A 96 -4.90 -38.95 -10.38
N LEU A 97 -4.99 -39.94 -11.29
CA LEU A 97 -4.72 -39.73 -12.71
C LEU A 97 -5.74 -38.79 -13.34
N LEU A 98 -7.04 -38.96 -13.05
CA LEU A 98 -8.11 -38.13 -13.59
C LEU A 98 -7.96 -36.66 -13.20
N PHE A 99 -7.68 -36.36 -11.93
CA PHE A 99 -7.48 -34.97 -11.48
C PHE A 99 -6.20 -34.37 -12.05
N ASN A 100 -5.09 -35.12 -12.12
CA ASN A 100 -3.85 -34.63 -12.71
C ASN A 100 -3.95 -34.36 -14.21
N VAL A 101 -4.60 -35.25 -14.97
CA VAL A 101 -4.84 -35.05 -16.41
C VAL A 101 -5.80 -33.88 -16.64
N GLY A 102 -6.89 -33.80 -15.88
CA GLY A 102 -7.82 -32.68 -15.95
C GLY A 102 -7.15 -31.33 -15.63
N PHE A 103 -6.27 -31.31 -14.64
CA PHE A 103 -5.49 -30.13 -14.29
C PHE A 103 -4.52 -29.73 -15.41
N ALA A 104 -3.81 -30.69 -16.00
CA ALA A 104 -2.90 -30.45 -17.12
C ALA A 104 -3.65 -29.84 -18.33
N ILE A 105 -4.79 -30.42 -18.71
CA ILE A 105 -5.65 -29.91 -19.79
C ILE A 105 -6.15 -28.49 -19.46
N GLY A 106 -6.58 -28.26 -18.22
CA GLY A 106 -7.04 -26.95 -17.75
C GLY A 106 -5.98 -25.85 -17.87
N LEU A 107 -4.71 -26.17 -17.62
CA LEU A 107 -3.58 -25.24 -17.84
C LEU A 107 -3.31 -25.00 -19.33
N THR A 108 -3.53 -26.00 -20.19
CA THR A 108 -3.23 -25.88 -21.62
C THR A 108 -4.26 -24.99 -22.34
N ILE A 109 -5.52 -24.96 -21.88
CA ILE A 109 -6.62 -24.24 -22.53
C ILE A 109 -6.67 -22.74 -22.14
N LYS A 110 -5.99 -22.33 -21.07
CA LYS A 110 -6.13 -20.98 -20.51
C LYS A 110 -5.19 -19.98 -21.18
N ASN A 111 -5.68 -19.28 -22.21
CA ASN A 111 -5.02 -18.10 -22.76
C ASN A 111 -5.02 -16.95 -21.74
N ILE A 112 -3.86 -16.31 -21.54
CA ILE A 112 -3.64 -15.19 -20.63
C ILE A 112 -4.39 -13.96 -21.18
N PRO A 113 -5.42 -13.41 -20.51
CA PRO A 113 -6.05 -12.18 -20.97
C PRO A 113 -5.13 -11.01 -20.65
N GLY A 114 -4.51 -10.46 -21.70
CA GLY A 114 -3.75 -9.23 -21.65
C GLY A 114 -4.63 -7.98 -21.72
N SER A 115 -4.10 -6.90 -21.16
CA SER A 115 -4.47 -5.48 -21.26
C SER A 115 -5.66 -4.97 -20.42
N SER A 116 -5.25 -4.28 -19.34
CA SER A 116 -5.96 -3.22 -18.64
C SER A 116 -6.72 -2.30 -19.59
N ARG A 117 -8.04 -2.21 -19.44
CA ARG A 117 -8.82 -1.06 -19.90
C ARG A 117 -9.46 -0.41 -18.67
N ALA A 118 -9.21 0.89 -18.50
CA ALA A 118 -9.88 1.70 -17.50
C ALA A 118 -11.40 1.67 -17.75
N ILE A 119 -12.16 1.27 -16.75
CA ILE A 119 -13.63 1.29 -16.80
C ILE A 119 -14.05 2.71 -16.42
N ILE A 120 -14.35 3.53 -17.43
CA ILE A 120 -14.92 4.86 -17.24
C ILE A 120 -16.42 4.69 -16.96
N SER A 121 -16.92 5.39 -15.94
CA SER A 121 -18.34 5.48 -15.62
C SER A 121 -19.15 6.01 -16.82
N ARG A 122 -20.23 5.30 -17.18
CA ARG A 122 -21.11 5.59 -18.34
C ARG A 122 -21.73 6.99 -18.33
N ASN A 123 -21.77 7.67 -17.18
CA ASN A 123 -22.47 8.95 -17.05
C ASN A 123 -21.76 10.12 -17.76
N ASN A 124 -20.45 10.03 -18.03
CA ASN A 124 -19.71 11.10 -18.74
C ASN A 124 -19.51 10.83 -20.24
N LEU A 125 -19.82 9.61 -20.74
CA LEU A 125 -19.74 9.31 -22.17
C LEU A 125 -20.83 10.05 -22.96
N ALA A 126 -21.97 10.32 -22.33
CA ALA A 126 -23.08 11.09 -22.93
C ALA A 126 -22.72 12.57 -23.13
N THR A 127 -21.86 13.13 -22.29
CA THR A 127 -21.40 14.53 -22.40
C THR A 127 -20.33 14.70 -23.48
N PHE A 128 -19.52 13.67 -23.73
CA PHE A 128 -18.51 13.68 -24.81
C PHE A 128 -19.07 13.32 -26.19
N SER A 129 -20.15 12.53 -26.28
CA SER A 129 -20.73 12.15 -27.59
C SER A 129 -21.74 13.16 -28.14
N GLY A 130 -22.12 14.19 -27.38
CA GLY A 130 -23.15 15.17 -27.75
C GLY A 130 -22.66 16.38 -28.53
N ARG A 131 -21.37 16.45 -28.90
CA ARG A 131 -20.78 17.65 -29.51
C ARG A 131 -19.95 17.29 -30.74
N ASN A 132 -20.58 16.71 -31.75
CA ASN A 132 -20.05 16.62 -33.12
C ASN A 132 -21.15 16.24 -34.11
N GLN A 133 -21.84 17.25 -34.67
CA GLN A 133 -22.47 17.26 -36.00
C GLN A 133 -23.19 18.60 -36.18
N ASP A 134 -22.59 19.56 -36.90
CA ASP A 134 -22.98 19.90 -38.29
C ASP A 134 -22.49 21.29 -38.75
N LYS A 135 -21.91 21.27 -39.97
CA LYS A 135 -21.93 22.26 -41.07
C LYS A 135 -21.01 23.50 -41.06
N ASP A 136 -20.00 23.43 -41.92
CA ASP A 136 -19.48 24.52 -42.78
C ASP A 136 -20.54 24.93 -43.85
N PRO A 137 -20.50 26.12 -44.52
CA PRO A 137 -19.28 26.79 -45.00
C PRO A 137 -19.23 28.34 -45.06
N GLU A 138 -18.03 28.82 -45.45
CA GLU A 138 -17.69 30.06 -46.18
C GLU A 138 -17.46 31.43 -45.46
N ASN A 139 -16.24 31.92 -45.70
CA ASN A 139 -15.78 33.30 -45.97
C ASN A 139 -16.20 34.47 -45.06
N GLY A 140 -15.20 35.03 -44.39
CA GLY A 140 -15.20 36.43 -43.93
C GLY A 140 -14.21 36.71 -42.81
N MET A 141 -13.02 37.23 -43.14
CA MET A 141 -12.34 38.19 -42.24
C MET A 141 -13.21 39.47 -42.26
N PRO A 142 -13.38 40.27 -41.18
CA PRO A 142 -12.34 40.68 -40.23
C PRO A 142 -12.78 40.94 -38.77
N ASN A 143 -11.81 41.07 -37.85
CA ASN A 143 -11.56 42.27 -37.04
C ASN A 143 -10.85 41.94 -35.72
N LEU A 144 -9.64 42.49 -35.58
CA LEU A 144 -9.06 42.83 -34.30
C LEU A 144 -10.02 43.78 -33.57
N GLN A 145 -10.61 43.35 -32.48
CA GLN A 145 -10.97 44.26 -31.39
C GLN A 145 -10.53 43.65 -30.07
N ALA A 146 -9.71 44.44 -29.39
CA ALA A 146 -9.19 44.18 -28.07
C ALA A 146 -10.34 44.12 -27.07
N GLU A 147 -10.55 42.95 -26.46
CA GLU A 147 -11.23 42.86 -25.18
C GLU A 147 -10.19 42.59 -24.09
N THR A 148 -9.76 43.72 -23.53
CA THR A 148 -9.45 43.95 -22.12
C THR A 148 -9.13 42.72 -21.29
N ALA A 149 -7.83 42.55 -21.04
CA ALA A 149 -7.28 41.68 -20.02
C ALA A 149 -7.97 41.90 -18.66
N LEU A 150 -8.93 41.04 -18.34
CA LEU A 150 -9.32 40.77 -16.96
C LEU A 150 -8.21 39.92 -16.34
N THR A 151 -7.23 40.62 -15.77
CA THR A 151 -6.27 40.08 -14.82
C THR A 151 -6.99 39.22 -13.77
N PRO A 152 -6.68 37.91 -13.61
CA PRO A 152 -7.15 37.17 -12.45
C PRO A 152 -6.16 37.45 -11.31
N ASN A 153 -6.20 38.66 -10.75
CA ASN A 153 -5.59 38.95 -9.46
C ASN A 153 -6.52 38.42 -8.35
N ARG A 154 -6.73 37.10 -8.33
CA ARG A 154 -7.17 36.39 -7.14
C ARG A 154 -5.93 35.85 -6.48
N THR A 155 -5.39 36.56 -5.49
CA THR A 155 -4.66 35.90 -4.41
C THR A 155 -5.54 34.75 -3.92
N ARG A 156 -5.24 33.51 -4.35
CA ARG A 156 -6.00 32.30 -3.99
C ARG A 156 -6.04 32.24 -2.47
N ARG A 157 -7.18 32.65 -1.91
CA ARG A 157 -7.42 32.62 -0.47
C ARG A 157 -7.65 31.14 -0.14
N MET A 158 -6.67 30.51 0.51
CA MET A 158 -6.78 29.11 0.95
C MET A 158 -8.04 28.94 1.79
N VAL A 159 -8.81 27.89 1.54
CA VAL A 159 -10.09 27.64 2.22
C VAL A 159 -9.87 27.38 3.71
N LEU A 160 -8.81 26.64 4.04
CA LEU A 160 -8.40 26.38 5.42
C LEU A 160 -7.03 27.02 5.70
N PRO A 161 -6.91 27.90 6.70
CA PRO A 161 -5.62 28.44 7.10
C PRO A 161 -4.76 27.34 7.74
N PHE A 162 -3.46 27.40 7.51
CA PHE A 162 -2.46 26.66 8.29
C PHE A 162 -1.32 27.62 8.66
N THR A 163 -0.57 27.28 9.71
CA THR A 163 0.64 28.00 10.09
C THR A 163 1.84 27.36 9.42
N PRO A 164 2.60 28.07 8.56
CA PRO A 164 3.85 27.57 8.02
C PRO A 164 4.86 27.30 9.14
N LEU A 165 5.48 26.13 9.15
CA LEU A 165 6.40 25.72 10.22
C LEU A 165 7.73 25.24 9.65
N THR A 166 8.81 25.65 10.30
CA THR A 166 10.17 25.19 10.04
C THR A 166 10.45 23.92 10.86
N ILE A 167 11.32 23.07 10.34
CA ILE A 167 11.93 21.97 11.09
C ILE A 167 13.44 22.21 11.10
N SER A 168 14.04 22.29 12.28
CA SER A 168 15.49 22.37 12.47
C SER A 168 15.97 21.15 13.23
N PHE A 169 17.15 20.66 12.88
CA PHE A 169 17.75 19.52 13.53
C PHE A 169 19.26 19.71 13.63
N GLN A 170 19.80 19.39 14.79
CA GLN A 170 21.19 19.63 15.14
C GLN A 170 21.81 18.36 15.72
N ASP A 171 22.96 17.99 15.17
CA ASP A 171 23.79 16.86 15.60
C ASP A 171 23.00 15.56 15.73
N VAL A 172 22.11 15.31 14.76
CA VAL A 172 21.25 14.12 14.77
C VAL A 172 22.06 12.87 14.47
N ASN A 173 22.01 11.92 15.40
CA ASN A 173 22.59 10.60 15.28
C ASN A 173 21.51 9.54 15.43
N TYR A 174 21.66 8.43 14.70
CA TYR A 174 20.73 7.31 14.77
C TYR A 174 21.46 5.98 14.85
N TYR A 175 21.11 5.20 15.87
CA TYR A 175 21.70 3.91 16.17
C TYR A 175 20.65 2.81 16.11
N VAL A 176 20.99 1.69 15.48
CA VAL A 176 20.15 0.48 15.43
C VAL A 176 20.92 -0.67 16.03
N ASP A 177 20.23 -1.59 16.70
CA ASP A 177 20.86 -2.81 17.19
C ASP A 177 21.38 -3.64 16.02
N THR A 178 22.62 -4.14 16.15
CA THR A 178 23.26 -4.90 15.07
C THR A 178 22.46 -6.17 14.78
N PRO A 179 22.01 -6.40 13.53
CA PRO A 179 21.27 -7.59 13.14
C PRO A 179 22.04 -8.87 13.47
N ALA A 180 21.33 -9.96 13.77
CA ALA A 180 21.94 -11.25 14.14
C ALA A 180 22.89 -11.77 13.03
N GLU A 181 22.50 -11.62 11.77
CA GLU A 181 23.30 -12.01 10.60
C GLU A 181 24.67 -11.31 10.56
N MET A 182 24.73 -10.01 10.90
CA MET A 182 26.01 -9.28 10.93
C MET A 182 26.89 -9.67 12.12
N ARG A 183 26.29 -10.11 13.23
CA ARG A 183 27.04 -10.63 14.39
C ARG A 183 27.68 -11.98 14.06
N GLU A 184 26.99 -12.82 13.30
CA GLU A 184 27.53 -14.10 12.82
C GLU A 184 28.71 -13.91 11.86
N HIS A 185 28.72 -12.82 11.08
CA HIS A 185 29.84 -12.45 10.21
C HIS A 185 30.96 -11.65 10.93
N GLY A 186 31.00 -11.68 12.27
CA GLY A 186 32.11 -11.13 13.06
C GLY A 186 32.00 -9.65 13.44
N TYR A 187 30.85 -9.00 13.23
CA TYR A 187 30.66 -7.60 13.64
C TYR A 187 30.40 -7.50 15.15
N MET A 188 31.44 -7.13 15.92
CA MET A 188 31.43 -7.15 17.39
C MET A 188 30.67 -5.99 18.05
N LYS A 189 30.40 -4.89 17.33
CA LYS A 189 29.67 -3.75 17.90
C LYS A 189 28.20 -4.11 18.09
N ARG A 190 27.65 -3.84 19.29
CA ARG A 190 26.24 -4.12 19.63
C ARG A 190 25.25 -3.20 18.92
N LYS A 191 25.67 -1.97 18.60
CA LYS A 191 24.89 -0.95 17.91
C LYS A 191 25.62 -0.50 16.65
N LEU A 192 24.88 -0.41 15.55
CA LEU A 192 25.32 0.14 14.28
C LEU A 192 24.82 1.58 14.18
N GLN A 193 25.74 2.51 13.95
CA GLN A 193 25.40 3.91 13.69
C GLN A 193 25.08 4.07 12.20
N LEU A 194 23.88 4.56 11.90
CA LEU A 194 23.42 4.76 10.52
C LEU A 194 23.46 6.22 10.08
N LEU A 195 23.35 7.16 11.02
CA LEU A 195 23.41 8.60 10.78
C LEU A 195 24.43 9.23 11.73
N HIS A 196 25.24 10.16 11.22
CA HIS A 196 26.36 10.76 11.93
C HIS A 196 26.27 12.30 11.90
N ASN A 197 26.01 12.91 13.07
CA ASN A 197 26.01 14.35 13.33
C ASN A 197 25.34 15.17 12.22
N ILE A 198 24.12 14.81 11.84
CA ILE A 198 23.40 15.47 10.76
C ILE A 198 22.78 16.76 11.31
N THR A 199 23.20 17.89 10.74
CA THR A 199 22.70 19.24 11.08
C THR A 199 22.12 19.91 9.84
N GLY A 200 20.90 20.43 9.96
CA GLY A 200 20.18 21.05 8.85
C GLY A 200 18.82 21.63 9.27
N ALA A 201 18.15 22.27 8.32
CA ALA A 201 16.80 22.79 8.53
C ALA A 201 16.03 22.80 7.22
N PHE A 202 14.71 22.59 7.30
CA PHE A 202 13.78 22.78 6.19
C PHE A 202 12.81 23.92 6.52
N GLN A 203 12.58 24.78 5.54
CA GLN A 203 11.82 26.02 5.73
C GLN A 203 10.55 26.05 4.86
N PRO A 204 9.53 26.80 5.29
CA PRO A 204 8.33 27.01 4.50
C PRO A 204 8.61 27.56 3.11
N ARG A 205 7.81 27.13 2.12
CA ARG A 205 7.89 27.57 0.72
C ARG A 205 9.18 27.16 0.00
N ILE A 206 10.03 26.36 0.64
CA ILE A 206 11.24 25.79 0.03
C ILE A 206 10.96 24.32 -0.26
N LEU A 207 11.17 23.93 -1.52
CA LEU A 207 11.18 22.53 -1.93
C LEU A 207 12.61 22.00 -1.79
N SER A 208 12.83 21.20 -0.74
CA SER A 208 14.15 20.65 -0.40
C SER A 208 14.29 19.20 -0.90
N ALA A 209 15.34 18.93 -1.67
CA ALA A 209 15.73 17.59 -2.11
C ALA A 209 16.71 16.94 -1.12
N LEU A 210 16.43 15.69 -0.74
CA LEU A 210 17.37 14.82 -0.04
C LEU A 210 17.92 13.78 -1.02
N MET A 211 19.21 13.90 -1.36
CA MET A 211 19.86 13.07 -2.37
C MET A 211 21.09 12.36 -1.82
N GLY A 212 21.59 11.38 -2.58
CA GLY A 212 22.73 10.56 -2.20
C GLY A 212 22.63 9.17 -2.80
N VAL A 213 23.72 8.41 -2.76
CA VAL A 213 23.77 7.03 -3.24
C VAL A 213 22.81 6.11 -2.45
N THR A 214 22.47 4.96 -3.02
CA THR A 214 21.71 3.93 -2.31
C THR A 214 22.47 3.47 -1.07
N GLY A 215 21.79 3.37 0.07
CA GLY A 215 22.42 3.07 1.36
C GLY A 215 23.10 4.26 2.05
N ALA A 216 22.96 5.49 1.54
CA ALA A 216 23.44 6.70 2.22
C ALA A 216 22.64 7.08 3.49
N GLY A 217 21.49 6.45 3.73
CA GLY A 217 20.64 6.77 4.89
C GLY A 217 19.58 7.84 4.65
N LYS A 218 19.26 8.17 3.39
CA LYS A 218 18.23 9.17 3.01
C LYS A 218 16.86 8.88 3.64
N THR A 219 16.28 7.72 3.35
CA THR A 219 15.01 7.27 3.91
C THR A 219 15.10 7.12 5.43
N THR A 220 16.25 6.69 5.96
CA THR A 220 16.49 6.62 7.41
C THR A 220 16.39 8.00 8.07
N LEU A 221 17.03 9.03 7.50
CA LEU A 221 16.93 10.40 7.98
C LEU A 221 15.50 10.92 7.89
N LEU A 222 14.83 10.70 6.76
CA LEU A 222 13.45 11.11 6.55
C LEU A 222 12.51 10.48 7.59
N ASP A 223 12.65 9.17 7.85
CA ASP A 223 11.86 8.45 8.85
C ASP A 223 12.14 8.91 10.29
N VAL A 224 13.40 9.25 10.62
CA VAL A 224 13.78 9.78 11.94
C VAL A 224 13.15 11.16 12.15
N LEU A 225 13.24 12.04 11.15
CA LEU A 225 12.63 13.37 11.20
C LEU A 225 11.09 13.29 11.25
N ALA A 226 10.48 12.36 10.51
CA ALA A 226 9.05 12.07 10.58
C ALA A 226 8.62 11.40 11.91
N GLY A 227 9.57 10.83 12.66
CA GLY A 227 9.32 10.07 13.89
C GLY A 227 8.64 8.72 13.67
N ARG A 228 8.92 8.08 12.53
CA ARG A 228 8.43 6.74 12.17
C ARG A 228 9.36 5.62 12.64
N LYS A 229 10.64 5.92 12.90
CA LYS A 229 11.56 4.93 13.49
C LYS A 229 11.28 4.76 14.99
N THR A 230 10.78 3.59 15.37
CA THR A 230 10.51 3.20 16.77
C THR A 230 11.56 2.25 17.35
N GLY A 231 12.30 1.54 16.50
CA GLY A 231 13.35 0.59 16.89
C GLY A 231 14.76 1.17 16.67
N GLY A 232 15.26 1.95 17.62
CA GLY A 232 16.59 2.55 17.59
C GLY A 232 16.75 3.65 18.64
N VAL A 233 17.97 4.15 18.81
CA VAL A 233 18.26 5.32 19.66
C VAL A 233 18.53 6.52 18.77
N ILE A 234 17.77 7.59 18.98
CA ILE A 234 17.94 8.89 18.32
C ILE A 234 18.62 9.81 19.33
N GLU A 235 19.76 10.39 18.94
CA GLU A 235 20.46 11.45 19.69
C GLU A 235 20.50 12.72 18.84
N GLY A 236 20.71 13.88 19.48
CA GLY A 236 20.62 15.20 18.84
C GLY A 236 19.35 15.96 19.22
N ASP A 237 19.24 17.19 18.72
CA ASP A 237 18.10 18.08 18.97
C ASP A 237 17.27 18.25 17.70
N ILE A 238 15.96 18.02 17.77
CA ILE A 238 15.02 18.24 16.67
C ILE A 238 13.96 19.19 17.16
N ARG A 239 13.80 20.32 16.47
CA ARG A 239 12.84 21.38 16.83
C ARG A 239 11.90 21.70 15.68
N ILE A 240 10.66 22.03 16.04
CA ILE A 240 9.60 22.45 15.12
C ILE A 240 9.21 23.89 15.49
N GLY A 241 9.41 24.84 14.58
CA GLY A 241 9.15 26.26 14.85
C GLY A 241 9.92 26.83 16.06
N GLY A 242 11.09 26.25 16.39
CA GLY A 242 11.89 26.64 17.55
C GLY A 242 11.58 25.90 18.86
N TYR A 243 10.53 25.07 18.90
CA TYR A 243 10.17 24.26 20.08
C TYR A 243 10.64 22.81 19.94
N PRO A 244 10.98 22.12 21.04
CA PRO A 244 11.34 20.69 21.00
C PRO A 244 10.26 19.84 20.33
N LYS A 245 10.67 18.91 19.46
CA LYS A 245 9.73 18.05 18.74
C LYS A 245 9.02 17.07 19.69
N ILE A 246 7.70 17.21 19.82
CA ILE A 246 6.82 16.24 20.50
C ILE A 246 6.09 15.41 19.45
N GLN A 247 6.30 14.09 19.44
CA GLN A 247 5.81 13.22 18.36
C GLN A 247 4.28 13.21 18.21
N GLN A 248 3.53 13.24 19.32
CA GLN A 248 2.06 13.20 19.30
C GLN A 248 1.46 14.43 18.60
N THR A 249 1.99 15.60 18.92
CA THR A 249 1.59 16.88 18.32
C THR A 249 2.07 16.99 16.88
N PHE A 250 3.32 16.59 16.63
CA PHE A 250 3.94 16.66 15.32
C PHE A 250 3.18 15.83 14.26
N ALA A 251 2.73 14.64 14.63
CA ALA A 251 1.93 13.78 13.75
C ALA A 251 0.63 14.44 13.24
N ARG A 252 0.11 15.48 13.92
CA ARG A 252 -1.09 16.21 13.48
C ARG A 252 -0.81 17.28 12.43
N ILE A 253 0.43 17.74 12.31
CA ILE A 253 0.84 18.83 11.40
C ILE A 253 1.81 18.35 10.30
N SER A 254 2.23 17.09 10.36
CA SER A 254 3.10 16.47 9.37
C SER A 254 2.30 15.52 8.46
N GLY A 255 2.55 15.57 7.15
CA GLY A 255 2.14 14.53 6.19
C GLY A 255 3.34 13.69 5.75
N TYR A 256 3.12 12.40 5.46
CA TYR A 256 4.17 11.50 4.96
C TYR A 256 3.66 10.69 3.78
N CYS A 257 4.22 10.91 2.60
CA CYS A 257 3.94 10.11 1.41
C CYS A 257 4.97 8.98 1.33
N GLU A 258 4.51 7.73 1.46
CA GLU A 258 5.36 6.55 1.32
C GLU A 258 5.72 6.25 -0.15
N GLN A 259 6.79 5.47 -0.35
CA GLN A 259 7.20 5.03 -1.69
C GLN A 259 6.14 4.15 -2.37
N THR A 260 5.37 3.38 -1.60
CA THR A 260 4.29 2.51 -2.12
C THR A 260 2.92 3.13 -1.97
N ASP A 261 2.18 3.26 -3.08
CA ASP A 261 0.84 3.87 -3.07
C ASP A 261 -0.25 2.87 -2.69
N VAL A 262 -0.69 2.90 -1.43
CA VAL A 262 -1.75 2.02 -0.93
C VAL A 262 -3.10 2.73 -0.93
N HIS A 263 -3.98 2.33 -1.85
CA HIS A 263 -5.33 2.88 -1.95
C HIS A 263 -6.38 1.79 -2.13
N SER A 264 -7.61 2.07 -1.72
CA SER A 264 -8.73 1.13 -1.88
C SER A 264 -9.24 1.13 -3.32
N PRO A 265 -9.26 -0.02 -4.02
CA PRO A 265 -9.48 -0.06 -5.47
C PRO A 265 -10.91 0.30 -5.91
N GLN A 266 -11.91 0.11 -5.05
CA GLN A 266 -13.34 0.26 -5.38
C GLN A 266 -13.92 1.64 -5.01
N ILE A 267 -13.03 2.58 -4.70
CA ILE A 267 -13.38 3.94 -4.28
C ILE A 267 -12.88 4.88 -5.37
N THR A 268 -13.59 5.99 -5.56
CA THR A 268 -13.16 7.03 -6.51
C THR A 268 -12.04 7.90 -5.94
N VAL A 269 -11.37 8.67 -6.80
CA VAL A 269 -10.37 9.67 -6.39
C VAL A 269 -10.97 10.66 -5.38
N GLY A 270 -12.12 11.25 -5.70
CA GLY A 270 -12.80 12.22 -4.85
C GLY A 270 -13.24 11.65 -3.51
N GLU A 271 -13.79 10.44 -3.49
CA GLU A 271 -14.18 9.76 -2.26
C GLU A 271 -12.98 9.38 -1.39
N SER A 272 -11.84 9.04 -2.00
CA SER A 272 -10.61 8.71 -1.26
C SER A 272 -10.07 9.94 -0.52
N VAL A 273 -10.04 11.10 -1.19
CA VAL A 273 -9.64 12.37 -0.58
C VAL A 273 -10.67 12.83 0.47
N ALA A 274 -11.97 12.74 0.17
CA ALA A 274 -13.03 13.09 1.11
C ALA A 274 -13.03 12.21 2.37
N TYR A 275 -12.73 10.91 2.22
CA TYR A 275 -12.57 9.98 3.34
C TYR A 275 -11.41 10.38 4.26
N SER A 276 -10.25 10.71 3.67
CA SER A 276 -9.10 11.19 4.44
C SER A 276 -9.42 12.51 5.15
N ALA A 277 -10.09 13.43 4.46
CA ALA A 277 -10.55 14.70 5.01
C ALA A 277 -11.48 14.49 6.22
N TRP A 278 -12.43 13.56 6.13
CA TRP A 278 -13.35 13.26 7.23
C TRP A 278 -12.60 12.78 8.48
N LEU A 279 -11.57 11.95 8.33
CA LEU A 279 -10.82 11.40 9.47
C LEU A 279 -9.79 12.37 10.07
N ARG A 280 -9.14 13.17 9.23
CA ARG A 280 -7.95 13.93 9.62
C ARG A 280 -8.23 15.40 9.89
N LEU A 281 -9.33 15.97 9.39
CA LEU A 281 -9.69 17.35 9.70
C LEU A 281 -10.43 17.47 11.04
N PRO A 282 -10.23 18.56 11.78
CA PRO A 282 -10.92 18.84 13.04
C PRO A 282 -12.45 18.90 12.88
N PRO A 283 -13.22 18.49 13.92
CA PRO A 283 -14.69 18.53 13.89
C PRO A 283 -15.27 19.95 13.89
N GLU A 284 -14.48 20.98 14.23
CA GLU A 284 -14.89 22.38 14.20
C GLU A 284 -15.11 22.89 12.77
N ILE A 285 -14.58 22.19 11.76
CA ILE A 285 -14.73 22.56 10.34
C ILE A 285 -16.07 22.07 9.83
N ASP A 286 -16.88 22.99 9.30
CA ASP A 286 -18.17 22.66 8.69
C ASP A 286 -18.00 21.75 7.47
N SER A 287 -19.01 20.91 7.24
CA SER A 287 -19.13 20.01 6.10
C SER A 287 -18.96 20.72 4.75
N LYS A 288 -19.47 21.95 4.61
CA LYS A 288 -19.31 22.75 3.39
C LYS A 288 -17.86 23.18 3.19
N ALA A 289 -17.23 23.75 4.21
CA ALA A 289 -15.82 24.16 4.18
C ALA A 289 -14.90 22.96 3.91
N ARG A 290 -15.20 21.79 4.49
CA ARG A 290 -14.49 20.54 4.21
C ARG A 290 -14.58 20.14 2.73
N ASN A 291 -15.76 20.21 2.13
CA ASN A 291 -15.94 19.86 0.72
C ASN A 291 -15.25 20.88 -0.21
N GLU A 292 -15.31 22.17 0.13
CA GLU A 292 -14.57 23.22 -0.59
C GLU A 292 -13.05 22.99 -0.52
N PHE A 293 -12.54 22.60 0.64
CA PHE A 293 -11.12 22.27 0.80
C PHE A 293 -10.71 21.00 0.03
N VAL A 294 -11.57 19.97 -0.01
CA VAL A 294 -11.33 18.78 -0.85
C VAL A 294 -11.23 19.18 -2.33
N ASN A 295 -12.09 20.09 -2.80
CA ASN A 295 -12.03 20.58 -4.18
C ASN A 295 -10.73 21.38 -4.43
N GLU A 296 -10.32 22.25 -3.50
CA GLU A 296 -9.06 23.00 -3.59
C GLU A 296 -7.85 22.06 -3.69
N VAL A 297 -7.83 20.98 -2.90
CA VAL A 297 -6.76 19.97 -2.93
C VAL A 297 -6.72 19.23 -4.27
N LEU A 298 -7.88 18.82 -4.79
CA LEU A 298 -7.98 18.15 -6.09
C LEU A 298 -7.53 19.07 -7.25
N GLU A 299 -7.86 20.36 -7.18
CA GLU A 299 -7.41 21.36 -8.16
C GLU A 299 -5.89 21.58 -8.08
N THR A 300 -5.33 21.72 -6.87
CA THR A 300 -3.90 21.94 -6.64
C THR A 300 -3.03 20.80 -7.19
N ILE A 301 -3.54 19.56 -7.09
CA ILE A 301 -2.87 18.35 -7.56
C ILE A 301 -3.27 17.97 -9.01
N GLU A 302 -4.12 18.78 -9.65
CA GLU A 302 -4.58 18.59 -11.04
C GLU A 302 -5.31 17.23 -11.26
N LEU A 303 -6.16 16.84 -10.31
CA LEU A 303 -6.94 15.58 -10.34
C LEU A 303 -8.46 15.79 -10.53
N ASP A 304 -8.92 17.03 -10.72
CA ASP A 304 -10.35 17.37 -10.82
C ASP A 304 -11.06 16.58 -11.94
N GLU A 305 -10.44 16.49 -13.12
CA GLU A 305 -10.99 15.78 -14.28
C GLU A 305 -11.26 14.28 -14.03
N ILE A 306 -10.49 13.66 -13.12
CA ILE A 306 -10.59 12.23 -12.81
C ILE A 306 -11.19 11.95 -11.43
N ARG A 307 -11.80 12.97 -10.79
CA ARG A 307 -12.39 12.86 -9.46
C ARG A 307 -13.32 11.65 -9.28
N ASP A 308 -14.17 11.39 -10.27
CA ASP A 308 -15.17 10.31 -10.22
C ASP A 308 -14.65 8.97 -10.78
N SER A 309 -13.37 8.90 -11.15
CA SER A 309 -12.74 7.68 -11.63
C SER A 309 -12.40 6.75 -10.48
N LEU A 310 -12.64 5.44 -10.66
CA LEU A 310 -12.25 4.41 -9.70
C LEU A 310 -10.73 4.28 -9.62
N VAL A 311 -10.22 4.16 -8.41
CA VAL A 311 -8.78 4.03 -8.15
C VAL A 311 -8.20 2.76 -8.79
N GLY A 312 -8.91 1.63 -8.68
CA GLY A 312 -8.49 0.34 -9.21
C GLY A 312 -7.25 -0.26 -8.54
N ILE A 313 -6.91 -1.48 -8.96
CA ILE A 313 -5.79 -2.28 -8.46
C ILE A 313 -4.53 -1.88 -9.22
N SER A 314 -3.45 -1.58 -8.49
CA SER A 314 -2.17 -1.17 -9.06
C SER A 314 -1.66 -2.17 -10.11
N GLY A 315 -1.27 -1.67 -11.28
CA GLY A 315 -0.78 -2.48 -12.40
C GLY A 315 -1.83 -3.29 -13.17
N VAL A 316 -3.08 -3.31 -12.73
CA VAL A 316 -4.16 -4.12 -13.35
C VAL A 316 -5.24 -3.26 -13.99
N ASN A 317 -5.79 -2.28 -13.27
CA ASN A 317 -6.86 -1.41 -13.75
C ASN A 317 -6.98 -0.11 -12.96
N GLY A 318 -7.83 0.80 -13.44
CA GLY A 318 -8.11 2.08 -12.78
C GLY A 318 -7.10 3.15 -13.18
N LEU A 319 -6.54 3.83 -12.17
CA LEU A 319 -5.61 4.94 -12.36
C LEU A 319 -4.26 4.48 -12.87
N SER A 320 -3.66 5.33 -13.71
CA SER A 320 -2.25 5.24 -14.09
C SER A 320 -1.32 5.46 -12.90
N THR A 321 -0.04 5.11 -13.04
CA THR A 321 0.94 5.20 -11.95
C THR A 321 1.14 6.64 -11.48
N GLU A 322 1.15 7.62 -12.38
CA GLU A 322 1.30 9.04 -12.02
C GLU A 322 0.04 9.62 -11.37
N GLN A 323 -1.15 9.23 -11.83
CA GLN A 323 -2.41 9.63 -11.20
C GLN A 323 -2.51 9.07 -9.79
N ARG A 324 -2.08 7.83 -9.58
CA ARG A 324 -2.05 7.18 -8.27
C ARG A 324 -1.06 7.86 -7.32
N LYS A 325 0.13 8.23 -7.80
CA LYS A 325 1.12 9.01 -7.03
C LYS A 325 0.54 10.35 -6.58
N ARG A 326 -0.08 11.07 -7.51
CA ARG A 326 -0.78 12.33 -7.22
C ARG A 326 -1.92 12.14 -6.20
N LEU A 327 -2.68 11.06 -6.29
CA LEU A 327 -3.72 10.74 -5.30
C LEU A 327 -3.12 10.51 -3.89
N THR A 328 -1.97 9.85 -3.78
CA THR A 328 -1.25 9.71 -2.50
C THR A 328 -0.92 11.08 -1.90
N ILE A 329 -0.38 11.99 -2.71
CA ILE A 329 -0.08 13.36 -2.28
C ILE A 329 -1.37 14.08 -1.86
N ALA A 330 -2.46 13.96 -2.60
CA ALA A 330 -3.74 14.59 -2.27
C ALA A 330 -4.35 14.06 -0.95
N VAL A 331 -4.28 12.75 -0.71
CA VAL A 331 -4.76 12.10 0.53
C VAL A 331 -3.98 12.56 1.75
N GLU A 332 -2.70 12.85 1.60
CA GLU A 332 -1.86 13.42 2.67
C GLU A 332 -2.06 14.93 2.81
N LEU A 333 -2.24 15.67 1.72
CA LEU A 333 -2.42 17.13 1.75
C LEU A 333 -3.75 17.56 2.39
N VAL A 334 -4.80 16.73 2.29
CA VAL A 334 -6.12 17.06 2.84
C VAL A 334 -6.20 17.03 4.37
N SER A 335 -5.16 16.57 5.07
CA SER A 335 -5.05 16.80 6.53
C SER A 335 -4.64 18.23 6.88
N ASN A 336 -4.43 19.08 5.88
CA ASN A 336 -3.90 20.43 6.00
C ASN A 336 -2.54 20.50 6.77
N PRO A 337 -1.53 19.70 6.39
CA PRO A 337 -0.25 19.66 7.09
C PRO A 337 0.57 20.93 6.78
N SER A 338 1.41 21.32 7.74
CA SER A 338 2.42 22.39 7.59
C SER A 338 3.72 21.87 6.99
N ILE A 339 4.07 20.61 7.28
CA ILE A 339 5.31 19.94 6.85
C ILE A 339 4.93 18.66 6.12
N ILE A 340 5.48 18.42 4.93
CA ILE A 340 5.22 17.22 4.14
C ILE A 340 6.54 16.55 3.78
N PHE A 341 6.65 15.27 4.12
CA PHE A 341 7.74 14.39 3.69
C PHE A 341 7.27 13.51 2.55
N MET A 342 8.08 13.35 1.51
CA MET A 342 7.78 12.48 0.38
C MET A 342 8.95 11.54 0.10
N ASP A 343 8.72 10.24 0.22
CA ASP A 343 9.75 9.24 -0.02
C ASP A 343 9.70 8.76 -1.49
N GLU A 344 10.68 9.18 -2.28
CA GLU A 344 10.84 8.87 -3.71
C GLU A 344 9.55 9.03 -4.53
N PRO A 345 8.97 10.24 -4.61
CA PRO A 345 7.72 10.49 -5.32
C PRO A 345 7.82 10.24 -6.84
N THR A 346 9.04 10.15 -7.37
CA THR A 346 9.34 9.95 -8.80
C THR A 346 9.62 8.47 -9.15
N SER A 347 9.50 7.55 -8.19
CA SER A 347 9.80 6.13 -8.39
C SER A 347 8.79 5.44 -9.31
N GLY A 348 9.28 4.63 -10.26
CA GLY A 348 8.45 3.85 -11.18
C GLY A 348 7.70 4.67 -12.24
N LEU A 349 8.10 5.92 -12.48
CA LEU A 349 7.51 6.82 -13.46
C LEU A 349 8.44 7.04 -14.65
N ASP A 350 7.85 7.32 -15.81
CA ASP A 350 8.61 7.82 -16.96
C ASP A 350 8.90 9.34 -16.82
N ALA A 351 9.72 9.90 -17.71
CA ALA A 351 10.15 11.30 -17.59
C ALA A 351 8.96 12.29 -17.62
N ARG A 352 7.94 12.01 -18.46
CA ARG A 352 6.75 12.88 -18.57
C ARG A 352 5.88 12.81 -17.33
N ALA A 353 5.54 11.61 -16.86
CA ALA A 353 4.79 11.42 -15.62
C ALA A 353 5.49 12.07 -14.44
N THR A 354 6.82 11.94 -14.38
CA THR A 354 7.61 12.54 -13.31
C THR A 354 7.52 14.06 -13.30
N ALA A 355 7.60 14.70 -14.47
CA ALA A 355 7.44 16.15 -14.56
C ALA A 355 6.06 16.63 -14.07
N ILE A 356 4.99 15.87 -14.37
CA ILE A 356 3.63 16.17 -13.90
C ILE A 356 3.54 16.06 -12.37
N VAL A 357 4.09 14.98 -11.78
CA VAL A 357 4.10 14.79 -10.33
C VAL A 357 4.92 15.90 -9.65
N MET A 358 6.11 16.20 -10.14
CA MET A 358 6.98 17.22 -9.55
C MET A 358 6.40 18.63 -9.66
N ARG A 359 5.69 18.94 -10.75
CA ARG A 359 4.91 20.18 -10.86
C ARG A 359 3.83 20.27 -9.77
N ALA A 360 3.09 19.20 -9.53
CA ALA A 360 2.11 19.16 -8.44
C ALA A 360 2.78 19.33 -7.06
N VAL A 361 3.94 18.70 -6.83
CA VAL A 361 4.72 18.88 -5.60
C VAL A 361 5.18 20.33 -5.43
N LYS A 362 5.62 20.99 -6.50
CA LYS A 362 6.01 22.41 -6.47
C LYS A 362 4.81 23.30 -6.15
N ASN A 363 3.65 23.05 -6.77
CA ASN A 363 2.40 23.77 -6.44
C ASN A 363 2.07 23.65 -4.94
N VAL A 364 2.29 22.48 -4.33
CA VAL A 364 2.10 22.29 -2.88
C VAL A 364 3.10 23.10 -2.06
N ALA A 365 4.39 23.14 -2.44
CA ALA A 365 5.37 23.98 -1.76
C ALA A 365 5.01 25.47 -1.87
N ASP A 366 4.53 25.93 -3.04
CA ASP A 366 4.15 27.31 -3.31
C ASP A 366 2.96 27.81 -2.46
N THR A 367 2.15 26.89 -1.92
CA THR A 367 1.11 27.25 -0.92
C THR A 367 1.69 27.74 0.42
N GLY A 368 3.01 27.64 0.62
CA GLY A 368 3.70 28.04 1.85
C GLY A 368 3.99 26.87 2.80
N ARG A 369 3.87 25.63 2.34
CA ARG A 369 4.20 24.43 3.13
C ARG A 369 5.70 24.13 3.06
N THR A 370 6.22 23.46 4.07
CA THR A 370 7.59 22.93 4.07
C THR A 370 7.55 21.55 3.41
N VAL A 371 8.21 21.39 2.26
CA VAL A 371 8.17 20.12 1.50
C VAL A 371 9.57 19.56 1.35
N VAL A 372 9.74 18.32 1.78
CA VAL A 372 11.01 17.58 1.71
C VAL A 372 10.77 16.29 0.95
N CYS A 373 11.58 16.03 -0.07
CA CYS A 373 11.49 14.76 -0.78
C CYS A 373 12.83 14.08 -0.99
N THR A 374 12.86 12.75 -0.89
CA THR A 374 14.01 11.94 -1.32
C THR A 374 13.93 11.71 -2.82
N ILE A 375 15.04 11.89 -3.54
CA ILE A 375 15.09 11.61 -4.98
C ILE A 375 16.34 10.82 -5.35
N HIS A 376 16.15 9.85 -6.24
CA HIS A 376 17.20 9.05 -6.85
C HIS A 376 17.39 9.45 -8.32
N GLN A 377 18.53 10.06 -8.64
CA GLN A 377 18.98 10.41 -10.01
C GLN A 377 17.91 11.08 -10.92
N PRO A 378 17.53 12.35 -10.66
CA PRO A 378 16.55 13.09 -11.45
C PRO A 378 17.12 13.58 -12.79
N SER A 379 16.21 13.84 -13.74
CA SER A 379 16.55 14.61 -14.95
C SER A 379 16.92 16.06 -14.59
N ILE A 380 17.51 16.78 -15.54
CA ILE A 380 17.95 18.18 -15.37
C ILE A 380 16.75 19.06 -14.94
N ASP A 381 15.64 18.99 -15.68
CA ASP A 381 14.45 19.81 -15.40
C ASP A 381 13.88 19.57 -14.00
N ILE A 382 13.92 18.32 -13.52
CA ILE A 382 13.45 17.96 -12.17
C ILE A 382 14.44 18.45 -11.12
N PHE A 383 15.75 18.28 -11.37
CA PHE A 383 16.79 18.71 -10.43
C PHE A 383 16.77 20.23 -10.22
N GLU A 384 16.53 20.99 -11.28
CA GLU A 384 16.45 22.46 -11.22
C GLU A 384 15.14 22.99 -10.63
N ALA A 385 14.11 22.14 -10.46
CA ALA A 385 12.89 22.53 -9.77
C ALA A 385 13.06 22.66 -8.23
N PHE A 386 14.16 22.09 -7.68
CA PHE A 386 14.51 22.16 -6.27
C PHE A 386 15.13 23.49 -5.88
N ASP A 387 14.67 24.04 -4.77
CA ASP A 387 15.22 25.28 -4.22
C ASP A 387 16.48 24.97 -3.40
N GLU A 388 16.47 23.85 -2.66
CA GLU A 388 17.53 23.44 -1.76
C GLU A 388 17.88 21.96 -1.93
N LEU A 389 19.16 21.62 -1.73
CA LEU A 389 19.68 20.27 -1.78
C LEU A 389 20.44 19.93 -0.50
N MET A 390 20.10 18.78 0.08
CA MET A 390 20.89 18.08 1.08
C MET A 390 21.44 16.79 0.47
N LEU A 391 22.76 16.70 0.34
CA LEU A 391 23.44 15.55 -0.25
C LEU A 391 24.12 14.71 0.83
N MET A 392 23.81 13.43 0.85
CA MET A 392 24.36 12.44 1.78
C MET A 392 25.32 11.49 1.08
N LYS A 393 26.45 11.19 1.73
CA LYS A 393 27.35 10.10 1.30
C LYS A 393 27.02 8.78 1.99
N ARG A 394 27.57 7.69 1.47
CA ARG A 394 27.47 6.37 2.12
C ARG A 394 28.10 6.47 3.51
N GLY A 395 27.38 5.98 4.52
CA GLY A 395 27.76 6.15 5.93
C GLY A 395 26.89 7.14 6.70
N GLY A 396 25.95 7.83 6.06
CA GLY A 396 24.99 8.66 6.79
C GLY A 396 25.54 10.01 7.23
N GLU A 397 26.43 10.58 6.42
CA GLU A 397 27.02 11.91 6.63
C GLU A 397 26.61 12.86 5.51
N LEU A 398 26.48 14.14 5.85
CA LEU A 398 26.24 15.21 4.88
C LEU A 398 27.56 15.65 4.24
N ILE A 399 27.50 15.88 2.92
CA ILE A 399 28.62 16.41 2.13
C ILE A 399 28.29 17.75 1.46
N TYR A 400 27.00 18.10 1.43
CA TYR A 400 26.50 19.37 0.92
C TYR A 400 25.11 19.65 1.52
N ALA A 401 24.84 20.88 1.94
CA ALA A 401 23.51 21.33 2.34
C ALA A 401 23.32 22.81 2.00
N GLY A 402 22.71 23.10 0.86
CA GLY A 402 22.66 24.46 0.32
C GLY A 402 21.69 24.62 -0.84
N PRO A 403 21.55 25.84 -1.37
CA PRO A 403 20.68 26.11 -2.51
C PRO A 403 21.22 25.43 -3.77
N VAL A 404 20.34 24.87 -4.60
CA VAL A 404 20.75 24.28 -5.89
C VAL A 404 21.32 25.37 -6.81
N GLY A 405 20.70 26.55 -6.77
CA GLY A 405 21.03 27.70 -7.61
C GLY A 405 20.47 27.57 -9.03
N HIS A 406 20.37 28.70 -9.74
CA HIS A 406 19.90 28.70 -11.12
C HIS A 406 20.83 27.86 -12.00
N HIS A 407 20.28 26.96 -12.82
CA HIS A 407 21.05 25.99 -13.61
C HIS A 407 22.08 25.20 -12.79
N SER A 408 21.76 24.83 -11.54
CA SER A 408 22.63 24.06 -10.65
C SER A 408 24.00 24.70 -10.33
N CYS A 409 24.14 26.02 -10.54
CA CYS A 409 25.44 26.66 -10.52
C CYS A 409 26.14 26.62 -9.15
N GLU A 410 25.41 26.72 -8.04
CA GLU A 410 25.99 26.75 -6.70
C GLU A 410 26.56 25.38 -6.29
N VAL A 411 25.83 24.31 -6.62
CA VAL A 411 26.30 22.93 -6.43
C VAL A 411 27.54 22.65 -7.26
N ILE A 412 27.53 23.05 -8.54
CA ILE A 412 28.66 22.83 -9.45
C ILE A 412 29.91 23.59 -8.97
N LYS A 413 29.76 24.87 -8.61
CA LYS A 413 30.87 25.69 -8.08
C LYS A 413 31.49 25.07 -6.83
N TYR A 414 30.67 24.59 -5.90
CA TYR A 414 31.14 23.96 -4.66
C TYR A 414 32.02 22.74 -4.93
N PHE A 415 31.54 21.78 -5.71
CA PHE A 415 32.31 20.57 -5.98
C PHE A 415 33.50 20.80 -6.92
N GLN A 416 33.43 21.77 -7.84
CA GLN A 416 34.57 22.14 -8.69
C GLN A 416 35.67 22.91 -7.95
N ALA A 417 35.36 23.53 -6.82
CA ALA A 417 36.37 24.17 -5.97
C ALA A 417 37.28 23.14 -5.27
N ILE A 418 36.86 21.87 -5.19
CA ILE A 418 37.63 20.80 -4.56
C ILE A 418 38.73 20.34 -5.53
N PRO A 419 40.02 20.36 -5.12
CA PRO A 419 41.13 19.91 -5.96
C PRO A 419 40.95 18.47 -6.44
N GLY A 420 41.15 18.24 -7.74
CA GLY A 420 41.10 16.91 -8.35
C GLY A 420 39.70 16.44 -8.80
N VAL A 421 38.63 17.17 -8.47
CA VAL A 421 37.29 16.86 -9.01
C VAL A 421 37.22 17.25 -10.50
N PRO A 422 36.78 16.36 -11.40
CA PRO A 422 36.67 16.67 -12.82
C PRO A 422 35.59 17.71 -13.06
N ARG A 423 35.88 18.69 -13.92
CA ARG A 423 34.88 19.68 -14.34
C ARG A 423 33.73 19.01 -15.08
N ILE A 424 32.53 19.56 -14.91
CA ILE A 424 31.34 19.07 -15.59
C ILE A 424 31.50 19.28 -17.11
N LYS A 425 31.12 18.28 -17.90
CA LYS A 425 31.11 18.37 -19.36
C LYS A 425 29.89 19.16 -19.81
N GLU A 426 29.99 19.85 -20.96
CA GLU A 426 28.83 20.52 -21.54
C GLU A 426 27.68 19.54 -21.79
N LYS A 427 26.45 19.97 -21.49
CA LYS A 427 25.20 19.19 -21.62
C LYS A 427 25.14 17.91 -20.78
N TYR A 428 26.03 17.75 -19.81
CA TYR A 428 25.97 16.63 -18.88
C TYR A 428 25.04 16.96 -17.71
N ASN A 429 24.29 15.95 -17.22
CA ASN A 429 23.33 16.15 -16.15
C ASN A 429 24.07 16.47 -14.82
N PRO A 430 23.84 17.65 -14.21
CA PRO A 430 24.50 18.03 -12.95
C PRO A 430 24.23 17.04 -11.81
N SER A 431 23.03 16.47 -11.72
CA SER A 431 22.68 15.54 -10.66
C SER A 431 23.45 14.21 -10.77
N THR A 432 23.60 13.71 -12.01
CA THR A 432 24.39 12.51 -12.31
C THR A 432 25.88 12.76 -12.04
N TRP A 433 26.41 13.87 -12.55
CA TRP A 433 27.80 14.27 -12.33
C TRP A 433 28.13 14.37 -10.84
N MET A 434 27.29 15.05 -10.08
CA MET A 434 27.45 15.21 -8.63
C MET A 434 27.51 13.85 -7.92
N LEU A 435 26.61 12.92 -8.23
CA LEU A 435 26.62 11.58 -7.63
C LEU A 435 27.85 10.75 -8.03
N GLU A 436 28.38 10.94 -9.24
CA GLU A 436 29.60 10.28 -9.70
C GLU A 436 30.85 10.81 -8.99
N VAL A 437 31.00 12.14 -8.88
CA VAL A 437 32.17 12.77 -8.23
C VAL A 437 32.18 12.58 -6.72
N THR A 438 31.01 12.38 -6.11
CA THR A 438 30.84 12.10 -4.67
C THR A 438 30.81 10.60 -4.35
N SER A 439 31.11 9.74 -5.32
CA SER A 439 31.19 8.29 -5.11
C SER A 439 32.37 7.91 -4.20
N THR A 440 32.23 6.82 -3.46
CA THR A 440 33.30 6.29 -2.59
C THR A 440 34.57 5.96 -3.36
N SER A 441 34.45 5.57 -4.63
CA SER A 441 35.61 5.28 -5.50
C SER A 441 36.43 6.55 -5.77
N MET A 442 35.74 7.66 -6.04
CA MET A 442 36.37 8.96 -6.26
C MET A 442 37.01 9.51 -4.98
N GLU A 443 36.33 9.33 -3.84
CA GLU A 443 36.82 9.71 -2.51
C GLU A 443 38.17 9.04 -2.20
N VAL A 444 38.29 7.73 -2.48
CA VAL A 444 39.55 6.97 -2.32
C VAL A 444 40.62 7.42 -3.31
N GLN A 445 40.26 7.69 -4.56
CA GLN A 445 41.21 8.14 -5.58
C GLN A 445 41.81 9.52 -5.26
N LEU A 446 41.00 10.42 -4.70
CA LEU A 446 41.43 11.75 -4.29
C LEU A 446 42.12 11.77 -2.92
N GLY A 447 41.96 10.70 -2.12
CA GLY A 447 42.46 10.65 -0.75
C GLY A 447 41.85 11.74 0.15
N ALA A 448 40.62 12.17 -0.14
CA ALA A 448 39.94 13.27 0.54
C ALA A 448 38.62 12.78 1.14
N ASP A 449 38.24 13.26 2.32
CA ASP A 449 36.93 12.98 2.93
C ASP A 449 35.96 14.14 2.66
N PHE A 450 34.93 13.91 1.84
CA PHE A 450 33.96 14.94 1.49
C PHE A 450 33.13 15.43 2.68
N ALA A 451 32.89 14.59 3.68
CA ALA A 451 32.15 14.97 4.88
C ALA A 451 33.00 15.89 5.77
N GLN A 452 34.30 15.62 5.89
CA GLN A 452 35.22 16.51 6.60
C GLN A 452 35.34 17.87 5.89
N MET A 453 35.54 17.86 4.57
CA MET A 453 35.60 19.10 3.78
C MET A 453 34.33 19.95 3.93
N TYR A 454 33.16 19.30 3.96
CA TYR A 454 31.90 19.99 4.22
C TYR A 454 31.87 20.64 5.61
N ARG A 455 32.26 19.93 6.68
CA ARG A 455 32.29 20.48 8.05
C ARG A 455 33.25 21.66 8.20
N GLU A 456 34.35 21.66 7.46
CA GLU A 456 35.35 22.76 7.47
C GLU A 456 34.93 23.94 6.58
N SER A 457 33.99 23.73 5.65
CA SER A 457 33.53 24.74 4.69
C SER A 457 32.74 25.89 5.34
N SER A 458 32.69 27.03 4.65
CA SER A 458 31.81 28.16 5.04
C SER A 458 30.34 27.77 5.01
N MET A 459 29.94 26.88 4.10
CA MET A 459 28.56 26.43 3.94
C MET A 459 28.02 25.76 5.20
N TRP A 460 28.82 24.94 5.88
CA TRP A 460 28.43 24.34 7.15
C TRP A 460 28.24 25.40 8.24
N LYS A 461 29.11 26.40 8.32
CA LYS A 461 28.99 27.51 9.29
C LYS A 461 27.72 28.34 9.04
N ASP A 462 27.42 28.63 7.79
CA ASP A 462 26.20 29.35 7.41
C ASP A 462 24.96 28.52 7.77
N LYS A 463 24.99 27.21 7.50
CA LYS A 463 23.89 26.30 7.85
C LYS A 463 23.71 26.19 9.36
N ASP A 464 24.78 26.03 10.13
CA ASP A 464 24.75 25.98 11.60
C ASP A 464 24.17 27.28 12.19
N MET A 465 24.55 28.44 11.64
CA MET A 465 23.97 29.73 12.03
C MET A 465 22.47 29.79 11.73
N VAL A 466 22.03 29.32 10.57
CA VAL A 466 20.60 29.23 10.22
C VAL A 466 19.85 28.30 11.17
N VAL A 467 20.41 27.13 11.48
CA VAL A 467 19.82 26.17 12.43
C VAL A 467 19.68 26.81 13.81
N LYS A 468 20.73 27.44 14.33
CA LYS A 468 20.69 28.15 15.63
C LYS A 468 19.63 29.25 15.66
N ARG A 469 19.48 30.00 14.56
CA ARG A 469 18.44 31.02 14.43
C ARG A 469 17.03 30.44 14.39
N LEU A 470 16.84 29.30 13.74
CA LEU A 470 15.52 28.64 13.63
C LEU A 470 15.17 27.80 14.86
N SER A 471 16.16 27.43 15.66
CA SER A 471 15.99 26.72 16.92
C SER A 471 15.50 27.62 18.07
N THR A 472 15.51 28.94 17.91
CA THR A 472 14.91 29.88 18.86
C THR A 472 13.48 30.22 18.41
N PRO A 473 12.48 30.12 19.31
CA PRO A 473 11.10 30.43 18.95
C PRO A 473 10.95 31.94 18.71
N VAL A 474 10.10 32.29 17.75
CA VAL A 474 9.79 33.69 17.46
C VAL A 474 9.01 34.29 18.64
N PRO A 475 9.34 35.51 19.11
CA PRO A 475 8.63 36.12 20.23
C PRO A 475 7.13 36.23 19.93
N GLY A 476 6.29 35.70 20.83
CA GLY A 476 4.82 35.74 20.70
C GLY A 476 4.19 34.52 20.03
N THR A 477 4.96 33.53 19.56
CA THR A 477 4.40 32.23 19.19
C THR A 477 4.23 31.34 20.42
N THR A 478 3.32 30.38 20.33
CA THR A 478 3.14 29.34 21.34
C THR A 478 3.52 27.99 20.76
N ASP A 479 3.98 27.08 21.62
CA ASP A 479 4.20 25.69 21.23
C ASP A 479 2.91 25.07 20.71
N LEU A 480 3.05 24.08 19.85
CA LEU A 480 1.95 23.37 19.25
C LEU A 480 1.25 22.53 20.32
N HIS A 481 0.01 22.89 20.64
CA HIS A 481 -0.80 22.16 21.59
C HIS A 481 -2.13 21.74 20.96
N PHE A 482 -2.45 20.46 21.08
CA PHE A 482 -3.71 19.89 20.64
C PHE A 482 -4.39 19.20 21.83
N ALA A 483 -5.69 19.46 22.02
CA ALA A 483 -6.45 18.87 23.12
C ALA A 483 -6.56 17.33 23.05
N THR A 484 -6.46 16.77 21.85
CA THR A 484 -6.58 15.32 21.59
C THR A 484 -5.49 14.84 20.64
N GLN A 485 -5.04 13.60 20.87
CA GLN A 485 -4.09 12.91 19.99
C GLN A 485 -4.65 12.73 18.57
N PHE A 486 -5.92 12.35 18.45
CA PHE A 486 -6.61 12.19 17.17
C PHE A 486 -7.49 13.41 16.86
N PRO A 487 -7.59 13.85 15.59
CA PRO A 487 -8.48 14.95 15.20
C PRO A 487 -9.97 14.63 15.44
N GLN A 488 -10.40 13.41 15.14
CA GLN A 488 -11.79 12.97 15.24
C GLN A 488 -12.04 12.00 16.41
N LYS A 489 -13.28 11.97 16.89
CA LYS A 489 -13.74 11.03 17.92
C LYS A 489 -13.89 9.61 17.36
N PHE A 490 -13.73 8.59 18.20
CA PHE A 490 -13.85 7.17 17.82
C PHE A 490 -15.14 6.85 17.04
N ARG A 491 -16.30 7.40 17.47
CA ARG A 491 -17.58 7.16 16.80
C ARG A 491 -17.60 7.67 15.35
N GLU A 492 -16.99 8.82 15.09
CA GLU A 492 -16.92 9.39 13.75
C GLU A 492 -15.92 8.64 12.87
N GLN A 493 -14.77 8.24 13.46
CA GLN A 493 -13.82 7.35 12.78
C GLN A 493 -14.48 6.03 12.38
N PHE A 494 -15.24 5.42 13.29
CA PHE A 494 -15.98 4.18 13.02
C PHE A 494 -17.01 4.36 11.90
N LYS A 495 -17.80 5.44 11.92
CA LYS A 495 -18.77 5.75 10.86
C LYS A 495 -18.09 5.92 9.50
N ALA A 496 -16.98 6.67 9.44
CA ALA A 496 -16.24 6.88 8.20
C ALA A 496 -15.68 5.56 7.66
N CYS A 497 -15.06 4.74 8.50
CA CYS A 497 -14.56 3.41 8.14
C CYS A 497 -15.68 2.49 7.66
N LEU A 498 -16.83 2.48 8.35
CA LEU A 498 -17.99 1.69 7.96
C LEU A 498 -18.55 2.14 6.62
N TRP A 499 -18.69 3.46 6.41
CA TRP A 499 -19.12 4.02 5.13
C TRP A 499 -18.21 3.58 3.98
N LYS A 500 -16.90 3.71 4.16
CA LYS A 500 -15.87 3.28 3.19
C LYS A 500 -16.01 1.79 2.88
N GLN A 501 -16.12 0.97 3.92
CA GLN A 501 -16.22 -0.48 3.78
C GLN A 501 -17.52 -0.90 3.10
N CYS A 502 -18.66 -0.32 3.48
CA CYS A 502 -19.96 -0.57 2.84
C CYS A 502 -19.92 -0.20 1.35
N LEU A 503 -19.36 0.97 1.01
CA LEU A 503 -19.25 1.41 -0.37
C LEU A 503 -18.39 0.45 -1.21
N SER A 504 -17.21 0.09 -0.70
CA SER A 504 -16.29 -0.86 -1.33
C SER A 504 -16.95 -2.25 -1.49
N TYR A 505 -17.68 -2.69 -0.47
CA TYR A 505 -18.41 -3.96 -0.48
C TYR A 505 -19.47 -4.00 -1.57
N TRP A 506 -20.33 -2.98 -1.67
CA TRP A 506 -21.39 -2.92 -2.68
C TRP A 506 -20.85 -2.74 -4.11
N ARG A 507 -19.72 -2.06 -4.27
CA ARG A 507 -19.04 -1.90 -5.57
C ARG A 507 -18.21 -3.11 -6.01
N THR A 508 -18.15 -4.16 -5.20
CA THR A 508 -17.54 -5.44 -5.56
C THR A 508 -18.63 -6.50 -5.84
N PRO A 509 -19.40 -6.38 -6.94
CA PRO A 509 -20.53 -7.29 -7.20
C PRO A 509 -20.07 -8.73 -7.39
N SER A 510 -18.85 -8.94 -7.92
CA SER A 510 -18.26 -10.26 -8.08
C SER A 510 -18.13 -11.00 -6.75
N TYR A 511 -17.64 -10.35 -5.70
CA TYR A 511 -17.50 -10.97 -4.38
C TYR A 511 -18.86 -11.27 -3.74
N ASN A 512 -19.81 -10.34 -3.82
CA ASN A 512 -21.13 -10.53 -3.22
C ASN A 512 -21.92 -11.63 -3.91
N LEU A 513 -21.95 -11.62 -5.25
CA LEU A 513 -22.63 -12.65 -6.03
C LEU A 513 -22.10 -14.04 -5.66
N VAL A 514 -20.78 -14.14 -5.58
CA VAL A 514 -20.07 -15.36 -5.18
C VAL A 514 -20.51 -15.84 -3.81
N ARG A 515 -20.55 -14.94 -2.82
CA ARG A 515 -20.98 -15.27 -1.46
C ARG A 515 -22.44 -15.72 -1.43
N PHE A 516 -23.32 -15.03 -2.15
CA PHE A 516 -24.74 -15.39 -2.22
C PHE A 516 -24.96 -16.75 -2.88
N VAL A 517 -24.27 -17.02 -4.00
CA VAL A 517 -24.33 -18.32 -4.69
C VAL A 517 -23.81 -19.43 -3.78
N PHE A 518 -22.70 -19.20 -3.08
CA PHE A 518 -22.15 -20.15 -2.13
C PHE A 518 -23.11 -20.48 -0.99
N ILE A 519 -23.62 -19.47 -0.30
CA ILE A 519 -24.57 -19.66 0.81
C ILE A 519 -25.84 -20.35 0.33
N THR A 520 -26.40 -19.93 -0.81
CA THR A 520 -27.63 -20.53 -1.35
C THR A 520 -27.43 -22.00 -1.70
N PHE A 521 -26.31 -22.33 -2.37
CA PHE A 521 -25.98 -23.72 -2.70
C PHE A 521 -25.77 -24.56 -1.44
N SER A 522 -24.99 -24.07 -0.47
CA SER A 522 -24.78 -24.77 0.79
C SER A 522 -26.09 -24.98 1.55
N CYS A 523 -26.96 -23.97 1.65
CA CYS A 523 -28.27 -24.09 2.29
C CYS A 523 -29.17 -25.12 1.59
N PHE A 524 -29.24 -25.11 0.26
CA PHE A 524 -30.01 -26.10 -0.49
C PHE A 524 -29.43 -27.51 -0.29
N PHE A 525 -28.11 -27.65 -0.37
CA PHE A 525 -27.42 -28.93 -0.25
C PHE A 525 -27.59 -29.54 1.15
N PHE A 526 -27.39 -28.75 2.22
CA PHE A 526 -27.66 -29.20 3.59
C PHE A 526 -29.14 -29.45 3.84
N GLY A 527 -30.04 -28.59 3.33
CA GLY A 527 -31.48 -28.80 3.44
C GLY A 527 -31.94 -30.10 2.78
N ALA A 528 -31.33 -30.47 1.66
CA ALA A 528 -31.64 -31.72 0.97
C ALA A 528 -31.03 -32.96 1.65
N LEU A 529 -29.83 -32.83 2.25
CA LEU A 529 -29.20 -33.90 3.03
C LEU A 529 -30.02 -34.28 4.27
N PHE A 530 -30.57 -33.30 4.99
CA PHE A 530 -31.33 -33.50 6.23
C PHE A 530 -32.85 -33.45 6.03
N TRP A 531 -33.33 -33.58 4.80
CA TRP A 531 -34.75 -33.51 4.49
C TRP A 531 -35.53 -34.55 5.30
N GLN A 532 -36.47 -34.08 6.15
CA GLN A 532 -37.35 -34.90 7.00
C GLN A 532 -36.64 -35.80 8.03
N GLN A 533 -35.37 -35.53 8.37
CA GLN A 533 -34.67 -36.24 9.45
C GLN A 533 -34.93 -35.56 10.81
N GLY A 534 -36.08 -35.86 11.43
CA GLY A 534 -36.51 -35.24 12.68
C GLY A 534 -35.81 -35.71 13.96
N ASN A 535 -34.88 -36.68 13.90
CA ASN A 535 -34.33 -37.33 15.09
C ASN A 535 -32.83 -37.68 14.94
N ILE A 536 -32.00 -36.69 14.60
CA ILE A 536 -30.55 -36.87 14.43
C ILE A 536 -29.85 -36.72 15.79
N ASN A 537 -28.99 -37.67 16.14
CA ASN A 537 -28.17 -37.63 17.36
C ASN A 537 -27.41 -36.28 17.46
N HIS A 538 -27.46 -35.63 18.63
CA HIS A 538 -26.83 -34.33 18.94
C HIS A 538 -25.35 -34.20 18.52
N MET A 539 -24.64 -35.31 18.40
CA MET A 539 -23.21 -35.37 18.06
C MET A 539 -22.90 -35.02 16.60
N TYR A 540 -23.77 -35.41 15.65
CA TYR A 540 -23.58 -35.12 14.21
C TYR A 540 -23.89 -33.66 13.88
N VAL A 541 -24.86 -33.07 14.59
CA VAL A 541 -25.25 -31.66 14.45
C VAL A 541 -24.10 -30.73 14.85
N ASN A 542 -23.38 -31.03 15.94
CA ASN A 542 -22.26 -30.21 16.40
C ASN A 542 -21.05 -30.27 15.44
N HIS A 543 -20.71 -31.44 14.91
CA HIS A 543 -19.63 -31.58 13.91
C HIS A 543 -19.95 -30.84 12.61
N LEU A 544 -21.20 -30.90 12.14
CA LEU A 544 -21.64 -30.15 10.96
C LEU A 544 -21.66 -28.65 11.19
N LEU A 545 -22.06 -28.18 12.38
CA LEU A 545 -22.12 -26.77 12.72
C LEU A 545 -20.71 -26.16 12.80
N ILE A 546 -19.74 -26.91 13.35
CA ILE A 546 -18.32 -26.54 13.33
C ILE A 546 -17.76 -26.50 11.90
N MET A 547 -18.18 -27.43 11.02
CA MET A 547 -17.75 -27.42 9.61
C MET A 547 -18.38 -26.26 8.82
N TYR A 548 -19.64 -25.92 9.10
CA TYR A 548 -20.34 -24.79 8.49
C TYR A 548 -19.74 -23.46 8.92
N LEU A 549 -19.44 -23.30 10.22
CA LEU A 549 -18.74 -22.13 10.77
C LEU A 549 -17.35 -21.99 10.15
N ASN A 550 -16.55 -23.06 10.10
CA ASN A 550 -15.24 -23.02 9.45
C ASN A 550 -15.35 -22.70 7.95
N SER A 551 -16.29 -23.30 7.21
CA SER A 551 -16.46 -23.03 5.78
C SER A 551 -16.89 -21.58 5.49
N CYS A 552 -17.72 -20.98 6.36
CA CYS A 552 -18.11 -19.57 6.26
C CYS A 552 -16.95 -18.62 6.59
N ILE A 553 -16.06 -19.00 7.50
CA ILE A 553 -14.89 -18.19 7.91
C ILE A 553 -13.77 -18.29 6.87
N TYR A 554 -13.44 -19.49 6.40
CA TYR A 554 -12.38 -19.72 5.41
C TYR A 554 -12.78 -19.29 3.99
N GLY A 555 -14.08 -19.31 3.64
CA GLY A 555 -14.57 -18.75 2.37
C GLY A 555 -14.47 -17.23 2.26
N GLY A 556 -14.15 -16.52 3.35
CA GLY A 556 -13.96 -15.07 3.39
C GLY A 556 -12.51 -14.60 3.23
N SER A 557 -11.53 -15.52 3.18
CA SER A 557 -10.11 -15.19 3.35
C SER A 557 -9.24 -15.64 2.17
N VAL A 558 -9.68 -15.41 0.92
CA VAL A 558 -8.82 -15.46 -0.29
C VAL A 558 -9.22 -14.38 -1.27
#